data_AF-A0A412QL13-F1
#
_entry.id   AF-A0A412QL13-F1
#
_cell.length_a   1.000
_cell.length_b   1.000
_cell.length_c   1.000
_cell.angle_alpha   90.00
_cell.angle_beta   90.00
_cell.angle_gamma   90.00
#
_symmetry.space_group_name_H-M   'P 1'
#
loop_
_entity.id
_entity.type
_entity.pdbx_description
1 polymer ?
#
loop_
_entity_poly.entity_id
_entity_poly.type
_entity_poly.pdbx_seq_one_letter_code
_entity_poly.pdbx_strand_id
1 'polypeptide(L)'
;MNIKFEVKMTKKAMFDFMLYTSYTSLSGIVGVIFGGVTLVLGIRQCMFGSYSTAATFFLFAAIFLIGTPLHLKARAAEQVMRSPMFQKPISYELNEEGIRISQDEQSVLNEWGDFRKAVSTGQSVIIYVTKVRALIFPRESLGEQYAAAVQMISTHMPAKKVNIRHVSAN
;
A
#
# COMPACT_ATOMS: atom_id res chain seq x y z
N MET A 1 -8.14 14.95 22.30
CA MET A 1 -8.23 13.47 22.46
C MET A 1 -6.94 12.85 21.91
N ASN A 2 -6.41 11.79 22.52
CA ASN A 2 -5.12 11.22 22.11
C ASN A 2 -5.26 9.72 21.82
N ILE A 3 -4.85 9.28 20.63
CA ILE A 3 -5.03 7.91 20.16
C ILE A 3 -3.66 7.27 20.04
N LYS A 4 -3.43 6.16 20.74
CA LYS A 4 -2.14 5.47 20.81
C LYS A 4 -2.26 4.02 20.40
N PHE A 5 -1.52 3.64 19.37
CA PHE A 5 -1.45 2.26 18.89
C PHE A 5 -0.04 1.89 18.46
N GLU A 6 0.25 0.59 18.45
CA GLU A 6 1.51 0.06 17.96
C GLU A 6 1.30 -0.68 16.66
N VAL A 7 2.19 -0.45 15.70
CA VAL A 7 2.19 -1.17 14.43
C VAL A 7 3.44 -2.03 14.38
N LYS A 8 3.23 -3.35 14.30
CA LYS A 8 4.26 -4.29 13.89
C LYS A 8 4.11 -4.54 12.40
N MET A 9 5.10 -4.12 11.62
CA MET A 9 5.04 -4.28 10.17
C MET A 9 5.16 -5.75 9.78
N THR A 10 4.14 -6.28 9.10
CA THR A 10 4.13 -7.67 8.61
C THR A 10 4.41 -7.73 7.12
N LYS A 11 4.91 -8.89 6.65
CA LYS A 11 5.13 -9.14 5.21
C LYS A 11 3.83 -8.97 4.41
N LYS A 12 2.69 -9.39 4.98
CA LYS A 12 1.35 -9.25 4.41
C LYS A 12 0.97 -7.77 4.26
N ALA A 13 1.03 -7.01 5.35
CA ALA A 13 0.69 -5.59 5.32
C ALA A 13 1.57 -4.77 4.36
N MET A 14 2.87 -5.09 4.31
CA MET A 14 3.80 -4.48 3.36
C MET A 14 3.45 -4.86 1.91
N PHE A 15 3.15 -6.14 1.65
CA PHE A 15 2.74 -6.59 0.33
C PHE A 15 1.47 -5.90 -0.12
N ASP A 16 0.44 -5.81 0.73
CA ASP A 16 -0.82 -5.14 0.41
C ASP A 16 -0.62 -3.65 0.09
N PHE A 17 0.25 -2.98 0.86
CA PHE A 17 0.64 -1.60 0.59
C PHE A 17 1.36 -1.45 -0.77
N MET A 18 2.34 -2.32 -1.04
CA MET A 18 3.10 -2.28 -2.29
C MET A 18 2.22 -2.60 -3.49
N LEU A 19 1.30 -3.55 -3.35
CA LEU A 19 0.32 -3.93 -4.36
C LEU A 19 -0.57 -2.73 -4.69
N TYR A 20 -1.17 -2.11 -3.68
CA TYR A 20 -2.00 -0.91 -3.86
C TYR A 20 -1.22 0.21 -4.54
N THR A 21 -0.01 0.51 -4.05
CA THR A 21 0.82 1.60 -4.57
C THR A 21 1.26 1.33 -6.01
N SER A 22 1.62 0.08 -6.33
CA SER A 22 2.04 -0.30 -7.68
C SER A 22 0.89 -0.23 -8.67
N TYR A 23 -0.28 -0.80 -8.36
CA TYR A 23 -1.42 -0.82 -9.29
C TYR A 23 -2.23 0.48 -9.33
N THR A 24 -2.00 1.42 -8.42
CA THR A 24 -2.50 2.80 -8.55
C THR A 24 -1.51 3.72 -9.27
N SER A 25 -0.27 3.28 -9.48
CA SER A 25 0.71 4.01 -10.29
C SER A 25 0.46 3.83 -11.78
N LEU A 26 0.82 4.85 -12.56
CA LEU A 26 0.69 4.82 -14.02
C LEU A 26 1.43 3.61 -14.64
N SER A 27 2.64 3.30 -14.16
CA SER A 27 3.43 2.17 -14.65
C SER A 27 2.77 0.82 -14.38
N GLY A 28 2.17 0.64 -13.20
CA GLY A 28 1.46 -0.61 -12.88
C GLY A 28 0.22 -0.80 -13.74
N ILE A 29 -0.57 0.26 -13.95
CA ILE A 29 -1.76 0.23 -14.81
C ILE A 29 -1.37 -0.12 -16.26
N VAL A 30 -0.35 0.54 -16.80
CA VAL A 30 0.17 0.25 -18.15
C VAL A 30 0.66 -1.19 -18.26
N GLY A 31 1.36 -1.70 -17.23
CA GLY A 31 1.81 -3.08 -17.18
C GLY A 31 0.67 -4.10 -17.26
N VAL A 32 -0.44 -3.87 -16.54
CA VAL A 32 -1.63 -4.75 -16.61
C VAL A 32 -2.27 -4.71 -17.99
N ILE A 33 -2.44 -3.51 -18.55
CA ILE A 33 -3.02 -3.36 -19.89
C ILE A 33 -2.14 -4.09 -20.92
N PHE A 34 -0.83 -3.91 -20.86
CA PHE A 34 0.10 -4.60 -21.75
C PHE A 34 0.06 -6.12 -21.58
N GLY A 35 0.00 -6.61 -20.34
CA GLY A 35 -0.20 -8.03 -20.04
C GLY A 35 -1.52 -8.58 -20.62
N GLY A 36 -2.60 -7.80 -20.53
CA GLY A 36 -3.89 -8.17 -21.10
C GLY A 36 -3.89 -8.20 -22.63
N VAL A 37 -3.29 -7.20 -23.27
CA VAL A 37 -3.16 -7.13 -24.74
C VAL A 37 -2.34 -8.31 -25.26
N THR A 38 -1.19 -8.60 -24.64
CA THR A 38 -0.34 -9.73 -25.03
C THR A 38 -1.05 -11.06 -24.82
N LEU A 39 -1.85 -11.22 -23.75
CA LEU A 39 -2.67 -12.42 -23.55
C LEU A 39 -3.68 -12.63 -24.70
N VAL A 40 -4.41 -11.59 -25.09
CA VAL A 40 -5.38 -11.67 -26.20
C VAL A 40 -4.70 -11.98 -27.53
N LEU A 41 -3.54 -11.37 -27.80
CA LEU A 41 -2.75 -11.67 -29.00
C LEU A 41 -2.26 -13.13 -29.02
N GLY A 42 -1.84 -13.67 -27.86
CA GLY A 42 -1.46 -15.08 -27.73
C GLY A 42 -2.61 -16.03 -28.04
N ILE A 43 -3.81 -15.77 -27.48
CA ILE A 43 -5.02 -16.55 -27.75
C ILE A 43 -5.36 -16.51 -29.25
N ARG A 44 -5.39 -15.31 -29.83
CA ARG A 44 -5.64 -15.13 -31.27
C ARG A 44 -4.65 -15.92 -32.10
N GLN A 45 -3.37 -15.88 -31.75
CA GLN A 45 -2.33 -16.51 -32.54
C GLN A 45 -2.39 -18.05 -32.48
N CYS A 46 -2.82 -18.61 -31.34
CA CYS A 46 -3.17 -20.03 -31.23
C CYS A 46 -4.32 -20.42 -32.17
N MET A 47 -5.36 -19.59 -32.30
CA MET A 47 -6.48 -19.86 -33.20
C MET A 47 -6.07 -19.88 -34.68
N PHE A 48 -5.03 -19.13 -35.05
CA PHE A 48 -4.45 -19.12 -36.40
C PHE A 48 -3.32 -20.15 -36.60
N GLY A 49 -3.06 -21.04 -35.63
CA GLY A 49 -2.11 -22.14 -35.75
C GLY A 49 -0.62 -21.79 -35.60
N SER A 50 -0.26 -20.54 -35.25
CA SER A 50 1.15 -20.18 -34.98
C SER A 50 1.49 -20.31 -33.50
N TYR A 51 1.73 -21.54 -33.06
CA TYR A 51 1.99 -21.85 -31.66
C TYR A 51 3.28 -21.20 -31.12
N SER A 52 4.31 -21.06 -31.95
CA SER A 52 5.59 -20.44 -31.54
C SER A 52 5.40 -18.97 -31.16
N THR A 53 4.72 -18.18 -32.00
CA THR A 53 4.43 -16.78 -31.72
C THR A 53 3.44 -16.62 -30.56
N ALA A 54 2.46 -17.53 -30.44
CA ALA A 54 1.54 -17.54 -29.30
C ALA A 54 2.27 -17.77 -27.97
N ALA A 55 3.24 -18.68 -27.93
CA ALA A 55 4.05 -18.95 -26.74
C ALA A 55 4.83 -17.70 -26.28
N THR A 56 5.39 -16.92 -27.20
CA THR A 56 6.06 -15.65 -26.88
C THR A 56 5.09 -14.65 -26.24
N PHE A 57 3.88 -14.51 -26.78
CA PHE A 57 2.86 -13.63 -26.21
C PHE A 57 2.40 -14.08 -24.82
N PHE A 58 2.22 -15.39 -24.61
CA PHE A 58 1.90 -15.93 -23.28
C PHE A 58 3.03 -15.74 -22.28
N LEU A 59 4.28 -15.82 -22.69
CA LEU A 59 5.42 -15.53 -21.83
C LEU A 59 5.38 -14.07 -21.34
N PHE A 60 5.14 -13.10 -22.22
CA PHE A 60 5.00 -11.71 -21.82
C PHE A 60 3.78 -11.50 -20.91
N ALA A 61 2.63 -12.06 -21.26
CA ALA A 61 1.44 -12.00 -20.42
C ALA A 61 1.72 -12.55 -19.00
N ALA A 62 2.41 -13.68 -18.89
CA ALA A 62 2.79 -14.27 -17.62
C ALA A 62 3.74 -13.37 -16.82
N ILE A 63 4.75 -12.77 -17.46
CA ILE A 63 5.69 -11.84 -16.79
C ILE A 63 4.93 -10.64 -16.21
N PHE A 64 4.06 -9.99 -16.99
CA PHE A 64 3.39 -8.77 -16.55
C PHE A 64 2.24 -9.02 -15.57
N LEU A 65 1.45 -10.09 -15.78
CA LEU A 65 0.28 -10.39 -14.95
C LEU A 65 0.62 -11.19 -13.70
N ILE A 66 1.57 -12.13 -13.78
CA ILE A 66 1.93 -13.05 -12.69
C ILE A 66 3.30 -12.71 -12.10
N GLY A 67 4.28 -12.39 -12.95
CA GLY A 67 5.63 -12.02 -12.50
C GLY A 67 5.62 -10.79 -11.61
N THR A 68 4.88 -9.75 -11.97
CA THR A 68 4.76 -8.52 -11.16
C THR A 68 4.28 -8.76 -9.72
N PRO A 69 3.13 -9.40 -9.46
CA PRO A 69 2.68 -9.63 -8.09
C PRO A 69 3.60 -10.57 -7.31
N LEU A 70 4.21 -11.57 -7.95
CA LEU A 70 5.21 -12.44 -7.31
C LEU A 70 6.47 -11.65 -6.90
N HIS A 71 6.98 -10.81 -7.79
CA HIS A 71 8.12 -9.95 -7.52
C HIS A 71 7.83 -8.97 -6.38
N LEU A 72 6.65 -8.34 -6.36
CA LEU A 72 6.22 -7.46 -5.27
C LEU A 72 6.13 -8.21 -3.94
N LYS A 73 5.63 -9.45 -3.93
CA LYS A 73 5.55 -10.27 -2.71
C LYS A 73 6.94 -10.60 -2.15
N ALA A 74 7.87 -10.99 -3.02
CA ALA A 74 9.26 -11.24 -2.63
C ALA A 74 9.92 -9.97 -2.06
N ARG A 75 9.75 -8.85 -2.75
CA ARG A 75 10.32 -7.55 -2.34
C ARG A 75 9.72 -7.06 -1.02
N ALA A 76 8.42 -7.23 -0.80
CA ALA A 76 7.77 -6.88 0.46
C ALA A 76 8.32 -7.71 1.63
N ALA A 77 8.50 -9.02 1.42
CA ALA A 77 9.10 -9.89 2.42
C ALA A 77 10.54 -9.49 2.75
N GLU A 78 11.34 -9.20 1.72
CA GLU A 78 12.72 -8.73 1.85
C GLU A 78 12.79 -7.39 2.59
N GLN A 79 11.94 -6.42 2.24
CA GLN A 79 11.90 -5.11 2.87
C GLN A 79 11.59 -5.21 4.37
N VAL A 80 10.62 -6.05 4.76
CA VAL A 80 10.32 -6.27 6.17
C VAL A 80 11.49 -6.94 6.87
N MET A 81 12.07 -7.99 6.28
CA MET A 81 13.16 -8.76 6.89
C MET A 81 14.48 -7.98 7.03
N ARG A 82 14.83 -7.16 6.04
CA ARG A 82 16.11 -6.45 6.01
C ARG A 82 16.08 -5.10 6.71
N SER A 83 14.91 -4.50 6.93
CA SER A 83 14.81 -3.19 7.59
C SER A 83 14.72 -3.38 9.10
N PRO A 84 15.73 -2.97 9.90
CA PRO A 84 15.70 -3.14 11.35
C PRO A 84 14.49 -2.46 12.01
N MET A 85 14.07 -1.30 11.48
CA MET A 85 12.91 -0.53 11.97
C MET A 85 11.60 -1.33 11.92
N PHE A 86 11.48 -2.33 11.04
CA PHE A 86 10.27 -3.16 10.90
C PHE A 86 10.31 -4.44 11.73
N GLN A 87 11.45 -4.75 12.37
CA GLN A 87 11.58 -5.91 13.25
C GLN A 87 10.96 -5.65 14.63
N LYS A 88 10.96 -4.39 15.06
CA LYS A 88 10.32 -3.94 16.31
C LYS A 88 9.00 -3.22 16.02
N PRO A 89 8.03 -3.24 16.95
CA PRO A 89 6.85 -2.39 16.86
C PRO A 89 7.24 -0.91 16.77
N ILE A 90 6.43 -0.12 16.08
CA ILE A 90 6.52 1.33 16.03
C ILE A 90 5.29 1.88 16.75
N SER A 91 5.49 2.72 17.75
CA SER A 91 4.41 3.35 18.51
C SER A 91 3.98 4.64 17.80
N TYR A 92 2.68 4.76 17.56
CA TYR A 92 2.07 5.95 16.96
C TYR A 92 1.13 6.61 17.95
N GLU A 93 1.18 7.93 17.99
CA GLU A 93 0.35 8.77 18.82
C GLU A 93 -0.26 9.89 17.97
N LEU A 94 -1.58 9.85 17.79
CA LEU A 94 -2.33 10.83 17.02
C LEU A 94 -2.99 11.82 17.98
N ASN A 95 -2.66 13.09 17.83
CA ASN A 95 -3.17 14.18 18.63
C ASN A 95 -3.57 15.37 17.74
N GLU A 96 -3.91 16.50 18.36
CA GLU A 96 -4.35 17.70 17.64
C GLU A 96 -3.22 18.39 16.86
N GLU A 97 -1.96 18.21 17.27
CA GLU A 97 -0.78 18.76 16.59
C GLU A 97 -0.43 17.94 15.34
N GLY A 98 -0.51 16.61 15.41
CA GLY A 98 -0.09 15.73 14.34
C GLY A 98 -0.01 14.26 14.71
N ILE A 99 0.93 13.57 14.09
CA ILE A 99 1.26 12.17 14.34
C ILE A 99 2.67 12.10 14.88
N ARG A 100 2.79 11.68 16.14
CA ARG A 100 4.08 11.36 16.76
C ARG A 100 4.40 9.89 16.53
N ILE A 101 5.61 9.64 16.04
CA ILE A 101 6.15 8.33 15.75
C ILE A 101 7.30 8.12 16.74
N SER A 102 7.20 7.08 17.54
CA SER A 102 8.21 6.74 18.55
C SER A 102 8.69 5.32 18.36
N GLN A 103 10.00 5.13 18.35
CA GLN A 103 10.65 3.82 18.32
C GLN A 103 12.01 3.91 18.99
N ASP A 104 12.28 2.99 19.92
CA ASP A 104 13.49 3.02 20.76
C ASP A 104 13.65 4.41 21.42
N GLU A 105 14.78 5.09 21.21
CA GLU A 105 15.05 6.43 21.77
C GLU A 105 14.65 7.58 20.82
N GLN A 106 14.15 7.27 19.62
CA GLN A 106 13.81 8.26 18.62
C GLN A 106 12.31 8.59 18.65
N SER A 107 11.99 9.88 18.67
CA SER A 107 10.62 10.37 18.52
C SER A 107 10.57 11.50 17.51
N VAL A 108 9.64 11.44 16.57
CA VAL A 108 9.44 12.44 15.52
C VAL A 108 7.97 12.80 15.45
N LEU A 109 7.66 14.09 15.52
CA LEU A 109 6.32 14.62 15.28
C LEU A 109 6.21 15.08 13.82
N ASN A 110 5.19 14.60 13.12
CA ASN A 110 4.79 15.11 11.81
C ASN A 110 3.45 15.84 11.96
N GLU A 111 3.44 17.13 11.67
CA GLU A 111 2.24 17.96 11.79
C GLU A 111 1.22 17.61 10.70
N TRP A 112 -0.06 17.88 10.96
CA TRP A 112 -1.13 17.57 10.00
C TRP A 112 -0.93 18.26 8.63
N GLY A 113 -0.32 19.44 8.63
CA GLY A 113 0.00 20.22 7.41
C GLY A 113 1.02 19.54 6.49
N ASP A 114 1.94 18.78 7.06
CA ASP A 114 3.04 18.09 6.33
C ASP A 114 2.53 16.92 5.49
N PHE A 115 1.37 16.37 5.84
CA PHE A 115 0.84 15.25 5.09
C PHE A 115 0.32 15.69 3.73
N ARG A 116 0.73 14.93 2.72
CA ARG A 116 0.34 15.12 1.33
C ARG A 116 -1.04 14.56 1.05
N LYS A 117 -1.32 13.35 1.56
CA LYS A 117 -2.55 12.60 1.25
C LYS A 117 -2.80 11.52 2.30
N ALA A 118 -4.04 11.34 2.74
CA ALA A 118 -4.46 10.16 3.48
C ALA A 118 -5.42 9.33 2.63
N VAL A 119 -5.25 8.01 2.62
CA VAL A 119 -6.09 7.08 1.88
C VAL A 119 -6.46 5.89 2.74
N SER A 120 -7.71 5.45 2.71
CA SER A 120 -8.07 4.13 3.23
C SER A 120 -8.12 3.10 2.11
N THR A 121 -7.52 1.95 2.39
CA THR A 121 -7.68 0.72 1.62
C THR A 121 -8.55 -0.25 2.42
N GLY A 122 -8.90 -1.40 1.82
CA GLY A 122 -9.64 -2.44 2.53
C GLY A 122 -8.88 -3.03 3.72
N GLN A 123 -7.54 -2.90 3.77
CA GLN A 123 -6.68 -3.56 4.78
C GLN A 123 -5.88 -2.58 5.64
N SER A 124 -5.68 -1.33 5.20
CA SER A 124 -4.81 -0.35 5.86
C SER A 124 -5.25 1.09 5.61
N VAL A 125 -4.94 1.99 6.55
CA VAL A 125 -4.90 3.44 6.31
C VAL A 125 -3.47 3.83 5.94
N ILE A 126 -3.30 4.60 4.87
CA ILE A 126 -2.01 5.02 4.35
C ILE A 126 -1.95 6.54 4.35
N ILE A 127 -0.97 7.12 5.03
CA ILE A 127 -0.76 8.56 5.10
C ILE A 127 0.58 8.91 4.46
N TYR A 128 0.53 9.58 3.32
CA TYR A 128 1.71 10.01 2.59
C TYR A 128 2.27 11.29 3.20
N VAL A 129 3.51 11.22 3.67
CA VAL A 129 4.29 12.40 4.05
C VAL A 129 4.90 13.03 2.80
N THR A 130 5.50 12.21 1.93
CA THR A 130 6.03 12.64 0.64
C THR A 130 5.51 11.73 -0.48
N LYS A 131 6.02 11.88 -1.71
CA LYS A 131 5.70 10.95 -2.81
C LYS A 131 6.21 9.53 -2.55
N VAL A 132 7.26 9.38 -1.73
CA VAL A 132 7.97 8.11 -1.51
C VAL A 132 7.97 7.67 -0.04
N ARG A 133 7.60 8.54 0.89
CA ARG A 133 7.45 8.24 2.32
C ARG A 133 5.99 8.21 2.72
N ALA A 134 5.54 7.09 3.28
CA ALA A 134 4.19 6.94 3.81
C ALA A 134 4.23 6.24 5.18
N LEU A 135 3.26 6.59 6.02
CA LEU A 135 2.90 5.89 7.24
C LEU A 135 1.80 4.89 6.89
N ILE A 136 1.98 3.64 7.31
CA ILE A 136 1.05 2.55 6.99
C ILE A 136 0.48 2.05 8.31
N PHE A 137 -0.83 2.17 8.46
CA PHE A 137 -1.57 1.71 9.63
C PHE A 137 -2.47 0.53 9.22
N PRO A 138 -1.99 -0.71 9.37
CA PRO A 138 -2.82 -1.90 9.14
C PRO A 138 -4.07 -1.85 10.02
N ARG A 139 -5.22 -2.23 9.45
CA ARG A 139 -6.48 -2.31 10.21
C ARG A 139 -6.36 -3.25 11.40
N GLU A 140 -5.65 -4.36 11.23
CA GLU A 140 -5.35 -5.32 12.29
C GLU A 140 -4.61 -4.66 13.47
N SER A 141 -3.75 -3.67 13.22
CA SER A 141 -3.02 -2.93 14.27
C SER A 141 -3.85 -1.81 14.91
N LEU A 142 -4.78 -1.22 14.16
CA LEU A 142 -5.65 -0.16 14.68
C LEU A 142 -6.78 -0.72 15.56
N GLY A 143 -7.30 -1.91 15.24
CA GLY A 143 -8.36 -2.56 16.01
C GLY A 143 -9.55 -1.61 16.30
N GLU A 144 -9.94 -1.52 17.56
CA GLU A 144 -11.03 -0.64 18.04
C GLU A 144 -10.75 0.86 17.80
N GLN A 145 -9.47 1.24 17.73
CA GLN A 145 -9.06 2.63 17.54
C GLN A 145 -9.20 3.09 16.08
N TYR A 146 -9.56 2.19 15.15
CA TYR A 146 -9.70 2.50 13.74
C TYR A 146 -10.63 3.69 13.47
N ALA A 147 -11.83 3.67 14.04
CA ALA A 147 -12.83 4.72 13.83
C ALA A 147 -12.33 6.07 14.36
N ALA A 148 -11.76 6.07 15.57
CA ALA A 148 -11.19 7.26 16.19
C ALA A 148 -10.01 7.81 15.38
N ALA A 149 -9.11 6.94 14.89
CA ALA A 149 -7.95 7.34 14.10
C ALA A 149 -8.38 7.96 12.76
N VAL A 150 -9.34 7.34 12.07
CA VAL A 150 -9.91 7.86 10.83
C VAL A 150 -10.57 9.22 11.06
N GLN A 151 -11.32 9.38 12.14
CA GLN A 151 -11.94 10.65 12.51
C GLN A 151 -10.88 11.71 12.79
N MET A 152 -9.85 11.40 13.59
CA MET A 152 -8.75 12.32 13.90
C MET A 152 -8.07 12.84 12.63
N ILE A 153 -7.74 11.93 11.72
CA ILE A 153 -7.13 12.25 10.42
C ILE A 153 -8.06 13.14 9.58
N SER A 154 -9.35 12.78 9.50
CA SER A 154 -10.32 13.48 8.64
C SER A 154 -10.68 14.87 9.17
N THR A 155 -10.62 15.08 10.49
CA THR A 155 -10.86 16.38 11.11
C THR A 155 -9.70 17.36 10.90
N HIS A 156 -8.46 16.90 11.01
CA HIS A 156 -7.29 17.79 11.01
C HIS A 156 -6.62 17.90 9.63
N MET A 157 -6.77 16.92 8.75
CA MET A 157 -6.28 17.04 7.37
C MET A 157 -7.30 17.75 6.47
N PRO A 158 -6.85 18.62 5.54
CA PRO A 158 -7.75 19.24 4.57
C PRO A 158 -8.52 18.19 3.77
N ALA A 159 -9.85 18.34 3.64
CA ALA A 159 -10.73 17.37 2.98
C ALA A 159 -10.26 16.97 1.57
N LYS A 160 -9.66 17.90 0.80
CA LYS A 160 -9.09 17.64 -0.53
C LYS A 160 -7.94 16.61 -0.53
N LYS A 161 -7.25 16.44 0.60
CA LYS A 161 -6.14 15.49 0.79
C LYS A 161 -6.59 14.17 1.42
N VAL A 162 -7.84 14.07 1.87
CA VAL A 162 -8.38 12.89 2.55
C VAL A 162 -9.25 12.10 1.58
N ASN A 163 -8.81 10.89 1.24
CA ASN A 163 -9.57 9.91 0.48
C ASN A 163 -9.76 8.66 1.32
N ILE A 164 -10.45 8.84 2.45
CA ILE A 164 -10.82 7.75 3.34
C ILE A 164 -12.27 7.39 3.04
N ARG A 165 -12.49 6.22 2.45
CA ARG A 165 -13.82 5.62 2.41
C ARG A 165 -14.18 5.25 3.85
N HIS A 166 -15.22 5.87 4.40
CA HIS A 166 -15.87 5.41 5.62
C HIS A 166 -16.47 4.04 5.30
N VAL A 167 -15.74 2.98 5.63
CA VAL A 167 -16.30 1.63 5.58
C VAL A 167 -17.10 1.51 6.88
N SER A 168 -18.43 1.59 6.79
CA SER A 168 -19.29 1.15 7.89
C SER A 168 -18.79 -0.21 8.35
N ALA A 169 -18.48 -0.32 9.63
CA ALA A 169 -18.29 -1.61 10.27
C ALA A 169 -19.62 -2.36 10.10
N ASN A 170 -19.62 -3.38 9.24
CA ASN A 170 -20.62 -4.44 9.25
C ASN A 170 -19.99 -5.64 9.96
#